data_AF-A0A7L4FY14-F1
#
_entry.id   AF-A0A7L4FY14-F1
#
_cell.length_a   1.000
_cell.length_b   1.000
_cell.length_c   1.000
_cell.angle_alpha   90.00
_cell.angle_beta   90.00
_cell.angle_gamma   90.00
#
_symmetry.space_group_name_H-M   'P 1'
#
loop_
_entity.id
_entity.type
_entity.pdbx_description
1 polymer ?
#
loop_
_entity_poly.entity_id
_entity_poly.type
_entity_poly.pdbx_seq_one_letter_code
_entity_poly.pdbx_strand_id
1 'polypeptide(L)'
;PPGQILSPLLLLLLVPCPAAPCSPQPNATRFVCTEPTLSTFPSGLPPTTLAISVEFTALATMVPTALAGLPRLRELHLSSNRLAALPETLLRPVPTLRVLDLTNNLLTTLPADIFATTRHLQHLVLRENRLRALKPAWFRHLPRLLWLDLGDNALTEVPPEVFHPLGSLRSLDLSHNRLVSLVPGVLAGLRALERLDLEGNRLGTLSPATFAPTPALRLLFLQDNQLQALPAGIFVPLRHLSVLDLARNRLRALELPPRPPGPVLDLDISGNPWDCRCQLVALLRRVTPRLTATRDTVCASPPRLRGQEVAAVVQAGDTGC
;
A
#
# COMPACT_ATOMS: atom_id res chain seq x y z
N PRO A 1 10.28 0.87 3.32
CA PRO A 1 11.36 -0.06 3.73
C PRO A 1 11.29 -0.43 5.22
N PRO A 2 11.57 -1.69 5.57
CA PRO A 2 10.97 -2.91 5.05
C PRO A 2 9.96 -3.49 6.08
N GLY A 3 9.23 -4.54 5.71
CA GLY A 3 8.54 -5.37 6.68
C GLY A 3 9.48 -5.76 7.82
N GLN A 4 9.06 -5.48 9.05
CA GLN A 4 9.64 -6.08 10.25
C GLN A 4 8.47 -6.78 10.92
N ILE A 5 8.40 -8.11 10.77
CA ILE A 5 9.04 -9.04 11.72
C ILE A 5 8.70 -8.58 13.13
N LEU A 6 7.73 -9.26 13.74
CA LEU A 6 7.45 -9.18 15.17
C LEU A 6 8.78 -9.09 15.93
N SER A 7 8.94 -8.06 16.76
CA SER A 7 10.14 -7.85 17.56
C SER A 7 10.59 -9.18 18.21
N PRO A 8 11.89 -9.53 18.22
CA PRO A 8 12.36 -10.77 18.86
C PRO A 8 12.01 -10.87 20.35
N LEU A 9 11.64 -9.75 20.99
CA LEU A 9 11.09 -9.73 22.35
C LEU A 9 9.61 -10.18 22.43
N LEU A 10 8.83 -10.07 21.35
CA LEU A 10 7.48 -10.64 21.30
C LEU A 10 7.51 -12.18 21.15
N LEU A 11 8.59 -12.73 20.58
CA LEU A 11 8.82 -14.18 20.44
C LEU A 11 8.93 -14.92 21.79
N LEU A 12 9.33 -14.22 22.86
CA LEU A 12 9.54 -14.78 24.20
C LEU A 12 8.25 -14.94 25.04
N LEU A 13 7.09 -14.51 24.53
CA LEU A 13 5.78 -14.70 25.18
C LEU A 13 4.81 -15.51 24.31
N LEU A 14 5.29 -16.12 23.23
CA LEU A 14 4.49 -16.90 22.31
C LEU A 14 4.31 -18.31 22.86
N VAL A 15 3.07 -18.72 23.07
CA VAL A 15 2.74 -20.12 23.32
C VAL A 15 2.62 -20.80 21.94
N PRO A 16 3.54 -21.71 21.57
CA PRO A 16 3.36 -22.52 20.37
C PRO A 16 2.11 -23.37 20.59
N CYS A 17 1.23 -23.44 19.61
CA CYS A 17 0.10 -24.36 19.62
C CYS A 17 0.38 -25.53 18.67
N PRO A 18 1.02 -26.63 19.14
CA PRO A 18 1.41 -27.75 18.29
C PRO A 18 0.32 -28.81 18.10
N ALA A 19 -0.83 -28.73 18.78
CA ALA A 19 -1.90 -29.71 18.63
C ALA A 19 -3.24 -29.03 18.86
N ALA A 20 -4.20 -29.22 17.96
CA ALA A 20 -5.58 -28.89 18.26
C ALA A 20 -6.13 -29.95 19.24
N PRO A 21 -6.74 -29.55 20.37
CA PRO A 21 -6.98 -28.19 20.83
C PRO A 21 -5.75 -27.52 21.47
N CYS A 22 -5.56 -26.21 21.23
CA CYS A 22 -4.49 -25.46 21.90
C CYS A 22 -4.61 -25.63 23.41
N SER A 23 -3.49 -25.91 24.07
CA SER A 23 -3.41 -25.95 25.53
C SER A 23 -2.82 -24.61 26.03
N PRO A 24 -3.64 -23.55 26.18
CA PRO A 24 -3.15 -22.22 26.53
C PRO A 24 -2.57 -22.20 27.95
N GLN A 25 -1.47 -21.48 28.13
CA GLN A 25 -0.96 -21.12 29.46
C GLN A 25 -2.00 -20.24 30.19
N PRO A 26 -2.16 -20.35 31.53
CA PRO A 26 -3.27 -19.75 32.28
C PRO A 26 -3.42 -18.23 32.18
N ASN A 27 -2.39 -17.51 31.72
CA ASN A 27 -2.38 -16.05 31.55
C ASN A 27 -2.03 -15.58 30.13
N ALA A 28 -1.91 -16.49 29.16
CA ALA A 28 -1.56 -16.12 27.80
C ALA A 28 -2.72 -15.36 27.13
N THR A 29 -2.40 -14.24 26.50
CA THR A 29 -3.36 -13.42 25.74
C THR A 29 -2.98 -13.29 24.25
N ARG A 30 -1.82 -13.81 23.86
CA ARG A 30 -1.32 -13.82 22.49
C ARG A 30 -0.98 -15.26 22.12
N PHE A 31 -1.47 -15.72 20.97
CA PHE A 31 -1.32 -17.11 20.51
C PHE A 31 -0.76 -17.13 19.10
N VAL A 32 0.23 -17.99 18.87
CA VAL A 32 0.91 -18.13 17.57
C VAL A 32 0.92 -19.60 17.17
N CYS A 33 0.40 -19.86 15.98
CA CYS A 33 0.24 -21.19 15.40
C CYS A 33 0.89 -21.19 14.01
N THR A 34 2.05 -21.82 13.88
CA THR A 34 2.84 -21.83 12.63
C THR A 34 3.16 -23.24 12.14
N GLU A 35 2.43 -24.24 12.63
CA GLU A 35 2.61 -25.63 12.23
C GLU A 35 2.15 -25.81 10.76
N PRO A 36 3.04 -26.17 9.81
CA PRO A 36 2.69 -26.19 8.40
C PRO A 36 1.55 -27.15 8.04
N THR A 37 1.35 -28.21 8.83
CA THR A 37 0.27 -29.18 8.64
C THR A 37 -1.07 -28.73 9.20
N LEU A 38 -1.13 -27.62 9.95
CA LEU A 38 -2.37 -27.13 10.54
C LEU A 38 -3.35 -26.71 9.44
N SER A 39 -4.46 -27.45 9.30
CA SER A 39 -5.48 -27.20 8.28
C SER A 39 -6.78 -26.65 8.83
N THR A 40 -6.92 -26.58 10.16
CA THR A 40 -8.10 -26.09 10.88
C THR A 40 -7.72 -24.99 11.85
N PHE A 41 -8.58 -23.98 12.00
CA PHE A 41 -8.34 -22.90 12.94
C PHE A 41 -8.33 -23.43 14.39
N PRO A 42 -7.38 -23.02 15.24
CA PRO A 42 -7.27 -23.50 16.62
C PRO A 42 -8.51 -23.19 17.46
N SER A 43 -8.91 -24.15 18.29
CA SER A 43 -10.00 -24.01 19.26
C SER A 43 -9.48 -23.97 20.70
N GLY A 44 -10.35 -23.61 21.65
CA GLY A 44 -10.00 -23.59 23.09
C GLY A 44 -9.30 -22.31 23.57
N LEU A 45 -9.30 -21.25 22.76
CA LEU A 45 -8.68 -19.97 23.12
C LEU A 45 -9.49 -19.24 24.21
N PRO A 46 -8.84 -18.64 25.23
CA PRO A 46 -9.54 -18.01 26.35
C PRO A 46 -10.20 -16.68 25.93
N PRO A 47 -11.28 -16.24 26.61
CA PRO A 47 -11.98 -14.98 26.30
C PRO A 47 -11.14 -13.72 26.55
N THR A 48 -10.01 -13.85 27.25
CA THR A 48 -9.01 -12.81 27.49
C THR A 48 -8.06 -12.60 26.31
N THR A 49 -8.14 -13.43 25.26
CA THR A 49 -7.28 -13.36 24.08
C THR A 49 -7.33 -11.98 23.41
N LEU A 50 -6.16 -11.42 23.16
CA LEU A 50 -5.95 -10.13 22.52
C LEU A 50 -5.37 -10.26 21.10
N ALA A 51 -4.56 -11.28 20.84
CA ALA A 51 -3.96 -11.51 19.52
C ALA A 51 -3.91 -12.99 19.16
N ILE A 52 -4.25 -13.31 17.91
CA ILE A 52 -4.10 -14.65 17.34
C ILE A 52 -3.34 -14.51 16.03
N SER A 53 -2.28 -15.29 15.87
CA SER A 53 -1.56 -15.48 14.64
C SER A 53 -1.62 -16.96 14.26
N VAL A 54 -2.12 -17.23 13.06
CA VAL A 54 -2.15 -18.55 12.42
C VAL A 54 -1.54 -18.35 11.05
N GLU A 55 -0.23 -18.51 10.94
CA GLU A 55 0.54 -18.07 9.77
C GLU A 55 1.40 -19.20 9.21
N PHE A 56 1.60 -19.23 7.90
CA PHE A 56 2.40 -20.27 7.22
C PHE A 56 1.83 -21.69 7.41
N THR A 57 0.50 -21.82 7.41
CA THR A 57 -0.19 -23.11 7.61
C THR A 57 -0.98 -23.55 6.37
N ALA A 58 -1.66 -24.70 6.46
CA ALA A 58 -2.52 -25.23 5.40
C ALA A 58 -3.99 -24.82 5.55
N LEU A 59 -4.30 -23.81 6.37
CA LEU A 59 -5.68 -23.37 6.65
C LEU A 59 -6.40 -22.92 5.37
N ALA A 60 -7.38 -23.72 4.93
CA ALA A 60 -8.13 -23.46 3.70
C ALA A 60 -9.49 -22.80 3.93
N THR A 61 -10.08 -22.99 5.12
CA THR A 61 -11.42 -22.51 5.45
C THR A 61 -11.51 -22.03 6.88
N MET A 62 -12.30 -20.99 7.11
CA MET A 62 -12.74 -20.56 8.45
C MET A 62 -14.18 -20.99 8.67
N VAL A 63 -14.50 -21.54 9.83
CA VAL A 63 -15.90 -21.77 10.23
C VAL A 63 -16.51 -20.45 10.75
N PRO A 64 -17.83 -20.21 10.57
CA PRO A 64 -18.46 -18.94 10.97
C PRO A 64 -18.31 -18.59 12.45
N THR A 65 -18.17 -19.60 13.31
CA THR A 65 -18.05 -19.49 14.78
C THR A 65 -16.60 -19.53 15.28
N ALA A 66 -15.60 -19.54 14.39
CA ALA A 66 -14.19 -19.71 14.77
C ALA A 66 -13.68 -18.68 15.78
N LEU A 67 -14.26 -17.47 15.77
CA LEU A 67 -13.88 -16.37 16.67
C LEU A 67 -14.91 -16.13 17.78
N ALA A 68 -15.88 -17.03 17.96
CA ALA A 68 -16.87 -16.92 19.02
C ALA A 68 -16.20 -17.00 20.41
N GLY A 69 -16.67 -16.18 21.35
CA GLY A 69 -16.14 -16.16 22.71
C GLY A 69 -14.84 -15.36 22.89
N LEU A 70 -14.38 -14.62 21.87
CA LEU A 70 -13.14 -13.82 21.92
C LEU A 70 -13.41 -12.30 21.89
N PRO A 71 -14.22 -11.73 22.81
CA PRO A 71 -14.73 -10.35 22.70
C PRO A 71 -13.63 -9.27 22.77
N ARG A 72 -12.43 -9.63 23.27
CA ARG A 72 -11.30 -8.73 23.44
C ARG A 72 -10.25 -8.81 22.31
N LEU A 73 -10.48 -9.62 21.28
CA LEU A 73 -9.53 -9.82 20.19
C LEU A 73 -9.27 -8.52 19.44
N ARG A 74 -8.00 -8.11 19.38
CA ARG A 74 -7.53 -6.88 18.71
C ARG A 74 -6.74 -7.16 17.44
N GLU A 75 -6.02 -8.27 17.40
CA GLU A 75 -5.13 -8.62 16.29
C GLU A 75 -5.46 -10.03 15.80
N LEU A 76 -5.73 -10.18 14.51
CA LEU A 76 -5.92 -11.46 13.85
C LEU A 76 -5.03 -11.52 12.61
N HIS A 77 -4.03 -12.40 12.67
CA HIS A 77 -3.09 -12.63 11.57
C HIS A 77 -3.32 -14.02 11.00
N LEU A 78 -3.64 -14.08 9.71
CA LEU A 78 -3.96 -15.29 8.95
C LEU A 78 -3.10 -15.36 7.68
N SER A 79 -1.88 -14.81 7.72
CA SER A 79 -1.00 -14.67 6.57
C SER A 79 -0.50 -16.03 6.07
N SER A 80 -0.17 -16.12 4.78
CA SER A 80 0.42 -17.32 4.16
C SER A 80 -0.37 -18.60 4.45
N ASN A 81 -1.65 -18.57 4.10
CA ASN A 81 -2.60 -19.68 4.22
C ASN A 81 -3.25 -19.98 2.86
N ARG A 82 -4.31 -20.80 2.85
CA ARG A 82 -5.03 -21.21 1.64
C ARG A 82 -6.48 -20.73 1.63
N LEU A 83 -6.78 -19.64 2.33
CA LEU A 83 -8.15 -19.13 2.46
C LEU A 83 -8.67 -18.65 1.10
N ALA A 84 -9.65 -19.35 0.56
CA ALA A 84 -10.32 -18.97 -0.69
C ALA A 84 -11.53 -18.04 -0.47
N ALA A 85 -12.13 -18.10 0.72
CA ALA A 85 -13.26 -17.27 1.13
C ALA A 85 -13.29 -17.11 2.66
N LEU A 86 -13.96 -16.06 3.12
CA LEU A 86 -14.30 -15.85 4.53
C LEU A 86 -15.81 -15.95 4.73
N PRO A 87 -16.30 -16.59 5.80
CA PRO A 87 -17.72 -16.54 6.16
C PRO A 87 -18.14 -15.10 6.48
N GLU A 88 -19.34 -14.71 6.02
CA GLU A 88 -19.87 -13.34 6.23
C GLU A 88 -19.93 -12.94 7.71
N THR A 89 -20.24 -13.90 8.60
CA THR A 89 -20.41 -13.63 10.03
C THR A 89 -19.13 -13.74 10.85
N LEU A 90 -17.98 -14.06 10.22
CA LEU A 90 -16.74 -14.41 10.91
C LEU A 90 -16.30 -13.34 11.92
N LEU A 91 -16.37 -12.06 11.56
CA LEU A 91 -15.89 -10.95 12.39
C LEU A 91 -16.96 -10.36 13.33
N ARG A 92 -18.21 -10.85 13.29
CA ARG A 92 -19.29 -10.36 14.15
C ARG A 92 -18.97 -10.45 15.66
N PRO A 93 -18.36 -11.55 16.16
CA PRO A 93 -18.05 -11.68 17.60
C PRO A 93 -16.89 -10.81 18.10
N VAL A 94 -16.12 -10.17 17.21
CA VAL A 94 -14.86 -9.48 17.55
C VAL A 94 -14.89 -7.98 17.19
N PRO A 95 -15.83 -7.18 17.75
CA PRO A 95 -15.97 -5.77 17.39
C PRO A 95 -14.77 -4.89 17.81
N THR A 96 -13.88 -5.40 18.66
CA THR A 96 -12.68 -4.71 19.15
C THR A 96 -11.46 -4.87 18.24
N LEU A 97 -11.60 -5.60 17.13
CA LEU A 97 -10.51 -5.88 16.19
C LEU A 97 -9.94 -4.57 15.61
N ARG A 98 -8.61 -4.49 15.60
CA ARG A 98 -7.81 -3.35 15.12
C ARG A 98 -6.91 -3.72 13.95
N VAL A 99 -6.42 -4.94 13.92
CA VAL A 99 -5.52 -5.45 12.87
C VAL A 99 -6.10 -6.73 12.31
N LEU A 100 -6.25 -6.78 10.99
CA LEU A 100 -6.56 -7.99 10.23
C LEU A 100 -5.53 -8.14 9.12
N ASP A 101 -4.74 -9.21 9.20
CA ASP A 101 -3.78 -9.59 8.18
C ASP A 101 -4.24 -10.87 7.47
N LEU A 102 -4.46 -10.78 6.17
CA LEU A 102 -4.87 -11.86 5.27
C LEU A 102 -3.86 -12.02 4.11
N THR A 103 -2.64 -11.53 4.27
CA THR A 103 -1.58 -11.57 3.25
C THR A 103 -1.37 -12.98 2.70
N ASN A 104 -1.06 -13.11 1.41
CA ASN A 104 -0.68 -14.37 0.79
C ASN A 104 -1.73 -15.47 1.02
N ASN A 105 -2.94 -15.24 0.49
CA ASN A 105 -4.07 -16.16 0.52
C ASN A 105 -4.68 -16.30 -0.88
N LEU A 106 -5.82 -16.99 -1.00
CA LEU A 106 -6.47 -17.29 -2.27
C LEU A 106 -7.74 -16.47 -2.49
N LEU A 107 -7.92 -15.37 -1.76
CA LEU A 107 -9.16 -14.60 -1.75
C LEU A 107 -9.39 -13.92 -3.10
N THR A 108 -10.52 -14.20 -3.73
CA THR A 108 -10.96 -13.51 -4.96
C THR A 108 -11.93 -12.37 -4.68
N THR A 109 -12.56 -12.40 -3.51
CA THR A 109 -13.51 -11.38 -3.02
C THR A 109 -13.65 -11.50 -1.50
N LEU A 110 -14.26 -10.49 -0.87
CA LEU A 110 -14.74 -10.54 0.52
C LEU A 110 -16.27 -10.43 0.55
N PRO A 111 -16.95 -11.02 1.55
CA PRO A 111 -18.36 -10.75 1.81
C PRO A 111 -18.61 -9.24 1.98
N ALA A 112 -19.73 -8.74 1.49
CA ALA A 112 -20.01 -7.30 1.45
C ALA A 112 -19.94 -6.64 2.84
N ASP A 113 -20.49 -7.33 3.84
CA ASP A 113 -20.70 -6.80 5.19
C ASP A 113 -19.77 -7.44 6.23
N ILE A 114 -18.65 -8.04 5.79
CA ILE A 114 -17.68 -8.70 6.67
C ILE A 114 -17.16 -7.76 7.78
N PHE A 115 -17.08 -6.46 7.49
CA PHE A 115 -16.58 -5.43 8.42
C PHE A 115 -17.68 -4.64 9.16
N ALA A 116 -18.94 -5.08 9.12
CA ALA A 116 -20.06 -4.31 9.66
C ALA A 116 -19.93 -3.99 11.18
N THR A 117 -19.31 -4.88 11.94
CA THR A 117 -19.13 -4.76 13.40
C THR A 117 -17.73 -4.28 13.80
N THR A 118 -16.73 -4.34 12.92
CA THR A 118 -15.32 -4.03 13.22
C THR A 118 -14.98 -2.57 12.94
N ARG A 119 -15.76 -1.63 13.47
CA ARG A 119 -15.60 -0.18 13.22
C ARG A 119 -14.32 0.43 13.83
N HIS A 120 -13.58 -0.36 14.61
CA HIS A 120 -12.32 0.00 15.24
C HIS A 120 -11.09 -0.49 14.45
N LEU A 121 -11.30 -1.13 13.29
CA LEU A 121 -10.19 -1.60 12.45
C LEU A 121 -9.32 -0.42 12.00
N GLN A 122 -8.02 -0.58 12.18
CA GLN A 122 -6.98 0.41 11.90
C GLN A 122 -6.04 -0.09 10.79
N HIS A 123 -5.80 -1.40 10.71
CA HIS A 123 -4.94 -2.02 9.71
C HIS A 123 -5.68 -3.16 9.03
N LEU A 124 -5.78 -3.09 7.70
CA LEU A 124 -6.32 -4.14 6.86
C LEU A 124 -5.29 -4.48 5.79
N VAL A 125 -4.77 -5.71 5.83
CA VAL A 125 -3.75 -6.20 4.88
C VAL A 125 -4.35 -7.33 4.07
N LEU A 126 -4.47 -7.10 2.76
CA LEU A 126 -5.02 -8.03 1.76
C LEU A 126 -4.00 -8.29 0.63
N ARG A 127 -2.72 -8.01 0.89
CA ARG A 127 -1.63 -8.17 -0.06
C ARG A 127 -1.52 -9.61 -0.56
N GLU A 128 -1.02 -9.82 -1.78
CA GLU A 128 -0.75 -11.16 -2.33
C GLU A 128 -2.01 -12.05 -2.30
N ASN A 129 -3.14 -11.51 -2.74
CA ASN A 129 -4.38 -12.25 -2.92
C ASN A 129 -4.76 -12.27 -4.41
N ARG A 130 -6.00 -12.66 -4.72
CA ARG A 130 -6.52 -12.77 -6.09
C ARG A 130 -7.70 -11.83 -6.33
N LEU A 131 -7.76 -10.71 -5.60
CA LEU A 131 -8.84 -9.74 -5.72
C LEU A 131 -8.81 -9.11 -7.12
N ARG A 132 -9.97 -9.10 -7.78
CA ARG A 132 -10.12 -8.54 -9.14
C ARG A 132 -10.85 -7.19 -9.17
N ALA A 133 -11.69 -6.94 -8.18
CA ALA A 133 -12.47 -5.73 -8.05
C ALA A 133 -12.69 -5.39 -6.57
N LEU A 134 -12.68 -4.10 -6.26
CA LEU A 134 -13.04 -3.59 -4.94
C LEU A 134 -14.55 -3.37 -4.86
N LYS A 135 -15.15 -3.67 -3.70
CA LYS A 135 -16.57 -3.37 -3.44
C LYS A 135 -16.68 -2.22 -2.44
N PRO A 136 -17.43 -1.14 -2.74
CA PRO A 136 -17.63 -0.02 -1.80
C PRO A 136 -18.14 -0.46 -0.42
N ALA A 137 -18.92 -1.54 -0.36
CA ALA A 137 -19.43 -2.11 0.88
C ALA A 137 -18.33 -2.48 1.88
N TRP A 138 -17.13 -2.87 1.44
CA TRP A 138 -16.03 -3.26 2.32
C TRP A 138 -15.53 -2.11 3.19
N PHE A 139 -15.61 -0.87 2.71
CA PHE A 139 -14.99 0.28 3.37
C PHE A 139 -16.00 1.16 4.12
N ARG A 140 -17.31 0.98 3.88
CA ARG A 140 -18.38 1.84 4.42
C ARG A 140 -18.41 1.95 5.95
N HIS A 141 -17.84 0.99 6.67
CA HIS A 141 -17.82 0.94 8.13
C HIS A 141 -16.43 1.09 8.75
N LEU A 142 -15.45 1.58 7.98
CA LEU A 142 -14.04 1.66 8.40
C LEU A 142 -13.49 3.10 8.53
N PRO A 143 -14.16 4.02 9.25
CA PRO A 143 -13.73 5.43 9.31
C PRO A 143 -12.41 5.63 10.08
N ARG A 144 -11.95 4.63 10.83
CA ARG A 144 -10.72 4.63 11.63
C ARG A 144 -9.55 3.90 10.96
N LEU A 145 -9.74 3.40 9.74
CA LEU A 145 -8.67 2.71 9.03
C LEU A 145 -7.53 3.68 8.76
N LEU A 146 -6.31 3.27 9.12
CA LEU A 146 -5.08 4.05 8.97
C LEU A 146 -4.20 3.46 7.87
N TRP A 147 -4.22 2.14 7.70
CA TRP A 147 -3.42 1.41 6.73
C TRP A 147 -4.30 0.43 5.95
N LEU A 148 -4.23 0.52 4.62
CA LEU A 148 -4.86 -0.40 3.70
C LEU A 148 -3.83 -0.89 2.68
N ASP A 149 -3.56 -2.18 2.69
CA ASP A 149 -2.66 -2.83 1.72
C ASP A 149 -3.46 -3.75 0.80
N LEU A 150 -3.46 -3.42 -0.49
CA LEU A 150 -4.09 -4.17 -1.58
C LEU A 150 -3.05 -4.53 -2.65
N GLY A 151 -1.75 -4.48 -2.31
CA GLY A 151 -0.65 -4.79 -3.22
C GLY A 151 -0.70 -6.23 -3.73
N ASP A 152 -0.05 -6.49 -4.85
CA ASP A 152 0.10 -7.85 -5.42
C ASP A 152 -1.24 -8.60 -5.57
N ASN A 153 -2.24 -7.91 -6.12
CA ASN A 153 -3.54 -8.49 -6.46
C ASN A 153 -3.75 -8.46 -7.99
N ALA A 154 -4.99 -8.67 -8.44
CA ALA A 154 -5.35 -8.66 -9.86
C ALA A 154 -6.33 -7.54 -10.20
N LEU A 155 -6.29 -6.42 -9.47
CA LEU A 155 -7.20 -5.29 -9.67
C LEU A 155 -6.93 -4.65 -11.04
N THR A 156 -7.98 -4.51 -11.86
CA THR A 156 -7.90 -3.84 -13.17
C THR A 156 -8.40 -2.41 -13.12
N GLU A 157 -9.23 -2.09 -12.13
CA GLU A 157 -9.79 -0.77 -11.89
C GLU A 157 -10.00 -0.55 -10.39
N VAL A 158 -10.16 0.72 -10.02
CA VAL A 158 -10.59 1.14 -8.69
C VAL A 158 -11.88 1.95 -8.88
N PRO A 159 -13.01 1.50 -8.31
CA PRO A 159 -14.28 2.20 -8.47
C PRO A 159 -14.21 3.64 -7.92
N PRO A 160 -14.96 4.59 -8.50
CA PRO A 160 -15.01 5.95 -7.98
C PRO A 160 -15.54 5.96 -6.54
N GLU A 161 -15.00 6.85 -5.71
CA GLU A 161 -15.43 7.07 -4.32
C GLU A 161 -15.36 5.84 -3.39
N VAL A 162 -14.76 4.73 -3.82
CA VAL A 162 -14.66 3.49 -3.03
C VAL A 162 -13.94 3.71 -1.68
N PHE A 163 -13.03 4.68 -1.64
CA PHE A 163 -12.28 5.06 -0.45
C PHE A 163 -12.85 6.28 0.30
N HIS A 164 -13.96 6.86 -0.17
CA HIS A 164 -14.55 8.06 0.44
C HIS A 164 -14.78 7.95 1.96
N PRO A 165 -15.22 6.80 2.51
CA PRO A 165 -15.39 6.64 3.96
C PRO A 165 -14.09 6.65 4.77
N LEU A 166 -12.92 6.47 4.14
CA LEU A 166 -11.63 6.23 4.79
C LEU A 166 -10.90 7.53 5.14
N GLY A 167 -11.59 8.47 5.78
CA GLY A 167 -11.07 9.82 6.07
C GLY A 167 -9.83 9.88 6.98
N SER A 168 -9.55 8.80 7.74
CA SER A 168 -8.37 8.68 8.60
C SER A 168 -7.19 7.96 7.94
N LEU A 169 -7.34 7.48 6.71
CA LEU A 169 -6.34 6.64 6.05
C LEU A 169 -5.06 7.43 5.80
N ARG A 170 -3.93 6.87 6.23
CA ARG A 170 -2.59 7.46 6.08
C ARG A 170 -1.74 6.75 5.04
N SER A 171 -1.95 5.45 4.85
CA SER A 171 -1.21 4.64 3.88
C SER A 171 -2.17 3.80 3.04
N LEU A 172 -2.02 3.91 1.72
CA LEU A 172 -2.72 3.11 0.73
C LEU A 172 -1.69 2.49 -0.21
N ASP A 173 -1.66 1.16 -0.26
CA ASP A 173 -0.85 0.40 -1.21
C ASP A 173 -1.76 -0.28 -2.25
N LEU A 174 -1.56 0.08 -3.52
CA LEU A 174 -2.19 -0.51 -4.71
C LEU A 174 -1.12 -1.02 -5.69
N SER A 175 0.11 -1.23 -5.23
CA SER A 175 1.25 -1.68 -6.03
C SER A 175 1.02 -3.05 -6.65
N HIS A 176 1.74 -3.34 -7.74
CA HIS A 176 1.74 -4.63 -8.42
C HIS A 176 0.35 -5.19 -8.73
N ASN A 177 -0.56 -4.30 -9.16
CA ASN A 177 -1.85 -4.65 -9.71
C ASN A 177 -1.84 -4.51 -11.25
N ARG A 178 -3.02 -4.42 -11.88
CA ARG A 178 -3.17 -4.32 -13.34
C ARG A 178 -3.91 -3.04 -13.74
N LEU A 179 -3.80 -2.00 -12.92
CA LEU A 179 -4.49 -0.73 -13.13
C LEU A 179 -3.97 -0.04 -14.39
N VAL A 180 -4.86 0.26 -15.33
CA VAL A 180 -4.51 0.94 -16.59
C VAL A 180 -4.75 2.45 -16.51
N SER A 181 -5.70 2.86 -15.68
CA SER A 181 -6.03 4.25 -15.42
C SER A 181 -6.59 4.43 -14.01
N LEU A 182 -6.62 5.67 -13.55
CA LEU A 182 -7.31 6.08 -12.33
C LEU A 182 -8.47 6.98 -12.74
N VAL A 183 -9.70 6.58 -12.41
CA VAL A 183 -10.87 7.40 -12.68
C VAL A 183 -10.85 8.68 -11.84
N PRO A 184 -11.37 9.82 -12.36
CA PRO A 184 -11.49 11.03 -11.57
C PRO A 184 -12.22 10.78 -10.24
N GLY A 185 -11.71 11.36 -9.15
CA GLY A 185 -12.32 11.21 -7.82
C GLY A 185 -12.05 9.87 -7.13
N VAL A 186 -11.23 8.97 -7.69
CA VAL A 186 -10.91 7.69 -7.04
C VAL A 186 -10.28 7.84 -5.64
N LEU A 187 -9.50 8.91 -5.44
CA LEU A 187 -8.88 9.24 -4.14
C LEU A 187 -9.73 10.18 -3.27
N ALA A 188 -10.99 10.43 -3.65
CA ALA A 188 -11.88 11.29 -2.87
C ALA A 188 -12.04 10.76 -1.43
N GLY A 189 -12.08 11.68 -0.46
CA GLY A 189 -12.17 11.37 0.98
C GLY A 189 -10.82 11.13 1.67
N LEU A 190 -9.75 10.85 0.94
CA LEU A 190 -8.42 10.52 1.48
C LEU A 190 -7.59 11.73 1.93
N ARG A 191 -8.18 12.65 2.70
CA ARG A 191 -7.56 13.94 3.08
C ARG A 191 -6.33 13.80 3.97
N ALA A 192 -6.24 12.71 4.73
CA ALA A 192 -5.14 12.41 5.65
C ALA A 192 -4.07 11.49 5.04
N LEU A 193 -4.16 11.17 3.75
CA LEU A 193 -3.27 10.21 3.11
C LEU A 193 -1.86 10.79 2.97
N GLU A 194 -0.88 10.08 3.54
CA GLU A 194 0.53 10.47 3.56
C GLU A 194 1.39 9.61 2.62
N ARG A 195 1.01 8.34 2.43
CA ARG A 195 1.67 7.41 1.51
C ARG A 195 0.67 6.85 0.51
N LEU A 196 0.99 6.98 -0.77
CA LEU A 196 0.30 6.31 -1.86
C LEU A 196 1.30 5.52 -2.70
N ASP A 197 1.06 4.21 -2.80
CA ASP A 197 1.85 3.32 -3.62
C ASP A 197 1.04 2.82 -4.82
N LEU A 198 1.51 3.13 -6.02
CA LEU A 198 0.94 2.72 -7.31
C LEU A 198 2.00 2.02 -8.18
N GLU A 199 3.12 1.61 -7.59
CA GLU A 199 4.22 0.92 -8.26
C GLU A 199 3.73 -0.29 -9.08
N GLY A 200 4.40 -0.61 -10.19
CA GLY A 200 4.21 -1.90 -10.85
C GLY A 200 2.82 -2.11 -11.46
N ASN A 201 2.15 -1.02 -11.85
CA ASN A 201 0.86 -1.06 -12.53
C ASN A 201 1.04 -0.83 -14.05
N ARG A 202 -0.04 -0.52 -14.77
CA ARG A 202 -0.05 -0.27 -16.22
C ARG A 202 -0.55 1.13 -16.54
N LEU A 203 -0.35 2.09 -15.63
CA LEU A 203 -0.86 3.44 -15.76
C LEU A 203 -0.18 4.13 -16.94
N GLY A 204 -0.97 4.51 -17.96
CA GLY A 204 -0.46 5.19 -19.16
C GLY A 204 -0.56 6.72 -19.07
N THR A 205 -1.63 7.21 -18.42
CA THR A 205 -1.91 8.63 -18.21
C THR A 205 -2.56 8.83 -16.85
N LEU A 206 -2.47 10.07 -16.34
CA LEU A 206 -3.16 10.52 -15.13
C LEU A 206 -3.99 11.76 -15.45
N SER A 207 -5.07 11.98 -14.73
CA SER A 207 -5.85 13.22 -14.81
C SER A 207 -5.13 14.35 -14.03
N PRO A 208 -5.21 15.62 -14.46
CA PRO A 208 -4.63 16.75 -13.73
C PRO A 208 -5.13 16.86 -12.28
N ALA A 209 -6.35 16.39 -12.00
CA ALA A 209 -6.97 16.46 -10.68
C ALA A 209 -6.77 15.19 -9.83
N THR A 210 -5.97 14.21 -10.29
CA THR A 210 -5.81 12.90 -9.63
C THR A 210 -5.45 13.04 -8.14
N PHE A 211 -4.49 13.92 -7.81
CA PHE A 211 -3.99 14.09 -6.45
C PHE A 211 -4.59 15.29 -5.70
N ALA A 212 -5.57 16.00 -6.29
CA ALA A 212 -6.25 17.11 -5.63
C ALA A 212 -6.92 16.71 -4.29
N PRO A 213 -7.51 15.51 -4.14
CA PRO A 213 -8.11 15.07 -2.88
C PRO A 213 -7.13 14.71 -1.76
N THR A 214 -5.83 14.59 -2.07
CA THR A 214 -4.81 14.04 -1.15
C THR A 214 -3.68 15.05 -0.88
N PRO A 215 -3.97 16.24 -0.32
CA PRO A 215 -2.99 17.30 -0.11
C PRO A 215 -1.93 16.96 0.95
N ALA A 216 -2.18 15.97 1.79
CA ALA A 216 -1.26 15.51 2.85
C ALA A 216 -0.17 14.54 2.35
N LEU A 217 -0.14 14.18 1.06
CA LEU A 217 0.82 13.20 0.55
C LEU A 217 2.26 13.67 0.76
N ARG A 218 3.06 12.74 1.28
CA ARG A 218 4.49 12.88 1.53
C ARG A 218 5.29 11.91 0.69
N LEU A 219 4.76 10.71 0.47
CA LEU A 219 5.42 9.63 -0.26
C LEU A 219 4.52 9.18 -1.41
N LEU A 220 5.00 9.35 -2.64
CA LEU A 220 4.28 8.95 -3.85
C LEU A 220 5.18 8.06 -4.72
N PHE A 221 4.72 6.83 -4.95
CA PHE A 221 5.41 5.83 -5.74
C PHE A 221 4.60 5.53 -7.00
N LEU A 222 5.20 5.80 -8.15
CA LEU A 222 4.61 5.63 -9.49
C LEU A 222 5.56 4.86 -10.42
N GLN A 223 6.66 4.32 -9.88
CA GLN A 223 7.64 3.56 -10.65
C GLN A 223 7.06 2.30 -11.26
N ASP A 224 7.72 1.78 -12.30
CA ASP A 224 7.28 0.59 -13.04
C ASP A 224 5.84 0.71 -13.58
N ASN A 225 5.54 1.85 -14.17
CA ASN A 225 4.29 2.09 -14.89
C ASN A 225 4.58 2.39 -16.37
N GLN A 226 3.57 2.86 -17.11
CA GLN A 226 3.66 3.14 -18.55
C GLN A 226 3.44 4.62 -18.84
N LEU A 227 3.70 5.50 -17.87
CA LEU A 227 3.40 6.93 -17.95
C LEU A 227 4.23 7.58 -19.05
N GLN A 228 3.56 8.15 -20.05
CA GLN A 228 4.21 8.81 -21.20
C GLN A 228 4.38 10.31 -20.97
N ALA A 229 3.43 10.91 -20.25
CA ALA A 229 3.45 12.31 -19.88
C ALA A 229 2.70 12.50 -18.55
N LEU A 230 3.09 13.55 -17.83
CA LEU A 230 2.39 14.01 -16.65
C LEU A 230 1.68 15.32 -16.99
N PRO A 231 0.38 15.47 -16.67
CA PRO A 231 -0.31 16.73 -16.88
C PRO A 231 0.34 17.89 -16.12
N ALA A 232 0.34 19.06 -16.74
CA ALA A 232 0.81 20.29 -16.10
C ALA A 232 0.07 20.50 -14.78
N GLY A 233 0.82 20.79 -13.72
CA GLY A 233 0.27 21.08 -12.40
C GLY A 233 -0.26 19.89 -11.60
N ILE A 234 -0.09 18.64 -12.06
CA ILE A 234 -0.58 17.46 -11.33
C ILE A 234 -0.07 17.36 -9.87
N PHE A 235 1.12 17.90 -9.60
CA PHE A 235 1.73 17.92 -8.26
C PHE A 235 1.50 19.21 -7.47
N VAL A 236 0.81 20.22 -8.02
CA VAL A 236 0.51 21.50 -7.32
C VAL A 236 -0.17 21.31 -5.96
N PRO A 237 -1.10 20.35 -5.78
CA PRO A 237 -1.70 20.10 -4.45
C PRO A 237 -0.72 19.55 -3.41
N LEU A 238 0.39 18.94 -3.83
CA LEU A 238 1.26 18.11 -2.98
C LEU A 238 2.38 18.92 -2.32
N ARG A 239 2.00 19.88 -1.46
CA ARG A 239 2.92 20.83 -0.84
C ARG A 239 3.90 20.23 0.18
N HIS A 240 3.62 19.01 0.65
CA HIS A 240 4.42 18.30 1.66
C HIS A 240 5.17 17.09 1.10
N LEU A 241 5.19 16.92 -0.22
CA LEU A 241 5.79 15.76 -0.87
C LEU A 241 7.30 15.69 -0.60
N SER A 242 7.76 14.66 0.09
CA SER A 242 9.18 14.45 0.39
C SER A 242 9.83 13.40 -0.49
N VAL A 243 9.07 12.41 -0.96
CA VAL A 243 9.55 11.35 -1.85
C VAL A 243 8.63 11.26 -3.05
N LEU A 244 9.23 11.35 -4.24
CA LEU A 244 8.57 11.11 -5.52
C LEU A 244 9.39 10.12 -6.33
N ASP A 245 8.83 8.95 -6.57
CA ASP A 245 9.45 7.93 -7.41
C ASP A 245 8.67 7.79 -8.72
N LEU A 246 9.32 8.13 -9.82
CA LEU A 246 8.84 8.06 -11.19
C LEU A 246 9.69 7.11 -12.04
N ALA A 247 10.57 6.33 -11.42
CA ALA A 247 11.52 5.49 -12.12
C ALA A 247 10.83 4.51 -13.09
N ARG A 248 11.54 4.10 -14.14
CA ARG A 248 11.09 3.04 -15.06
C ARG A 248 9.68 3.30 -15.64
N ASN A 249 9.50 4.50 -16.19
CA ASN A 249 8.31 4.92 -16.94
C ASN A 249 8.71 5.29 -18.39
N ARG A 250 7.86 6.03 -19.11
CA ARG A 250 8.12 6.50 -20.49
C ARG A 250 8.14 8.03 -20.59
N LEU A 251 8.49 8.70 -19.49
CA LEU A 251 8.47 10.15 -19.39
C LEU A 251 9.62 10.79 -20.16
N ARG A 252 9.32 11.87 -20.88
CA ARG A 252 10.33 12.68 -21.59
C ARG A 252 10.57 14.03 -20.93
N ALA A 253 9.59 14.53 -20.18
CA ALA A 253 9.64 15.82 -19.50
C ALA A 253 9.00 15.70 -18.11
N LEU A 254 9.47 16.52 -17.19
CA LEU A 254 8.95 16.63 -15.84
C LEU A 254 8.75 18.10 -15.51
N GLU A 255 7.66 18.40 -14.82
CA GLU A 255 7.41 19.70 -14.22
C GLU A 255 7.07 19.49 -12.75
N LEU A 256 7.68 20.30 -11.89
CA LEU A 256 7.36 20.34 -10.46
C LEU A 256 7.02 21.78 -10.07
N PRO A 257 6.01 21.97 -9.20
CA PRO A 257 5.67 23.28 -8.70
C PRO A 257 6.82 23.88 -7.87
N PRO A 258 6.87 25.21 -7.70
CA PRO A 258 7.75 25.83 -6.72
C PRO A 258 7.51 25.20 -5.34
N ARG A 259 8.60 24.90 -4.63
CA ARG A 259 8.51 24.27 -3.31
C ARG A 259 8.69 25.29 -2.20
N PRO A 260 7.87 25.25 -1.13
CA PRO A 260 8.14 26.02 0.07
C PRO A 260 9.42 25.51 0.76
N PRO A 261 10.04 26.32 1.65
CA PRO A 261 11.14 25.85 2.49
C PRO A 261 10.72 24.59 3.25
N GLY A 262 11.53 23.55 3.20
CA GLY A 262 11.17 22.24 3.75
C GLY A 262 12.25 21.20 3.50
N PRO A 263 11.96 19.92 3.81
CA PRO A 263 12.87 18.84 3.52
C PRO A 263 13.14 18.74 2.02
N VAL A 264 14.38 18.38 1.68
CA VAL A 264 14.81 18.14 0.30
C VAL A 264 13.92 17.06 -0.32
N LEU A 265 13.53 17.25 -1.59
CA LEU A 265 12.81 16.23 -2.35
C LEU A 265 13.75 15.09 -2.69
N ASP A 266 13.41 13.88 -2.26
CA ASP A 266 13.96 12.65 -2.82
C ASP A 266 13.23 12.34 -4.12
N LEU A 267 13.96 12.42 -5.22
CA LEU A 267 13.42 12.23 -6.55
C LEU A 267 14.14 11.07 -7.22
N ASP A 268 13.40 10.03 -7.58
CA ASP A 268 13.88 9.03 -8.52
C ASP A 268 13.16 9.21 -9.86
N ILE A 269 13.96 9.48 -10.89
CA ILE A 269 13.52 9.66 -12.27
C ILE A 269 14.26 8.70 -13.21
N SER A 270 15.00 7.74 -12.69
CA SER A 270 15.83 6.82 -13.47
C SER A 270 15.01 5.99 -14.47
N GLY A 271 15.68 5.47 -15.51
CA GLY A 271 15.03 4.56 -16.46
C GLY A 271 13.87 5.19 -17.27
N ASN A 272 13.93 6.49 -17.53
CA ASN A 272 12.98 7.21 -18.38
C ASN A 272 13.69 7.85 -19.59
N PRO A 273 13.02 7.99 -20.76
CA PRO A 273 13.61 8.59 -21.95
C PRO A 273 13.66 10.13 -21.89
N TRP A 274 14.41 10.69 -20.94
CA TRP A 274 14.44 12.14 -20.70
C TRP A 274 14.93 12.98 -21.87
N ASP A 275 14.24 14.09 -22.10
CA ASP A 275 14.66 15.15 -22.98
C ASP A 275 15.43 16.23 -22.21
N CYS A 276 16.75 16.18 -22.28
CA CYS A 276 17.68 17.01 -21.51
C CYS A 276 17.91 18.40 -22.10
N ARG A 277 16.87 18.99 -22.69
CA ARG A 277 16.88 20.41 -23.08
C ARG A 277 16.68 21.30 -21.84
N CYS A 278 16.64 22.61 -22.05
CA CYS A 278 16.59 23.61 -20.97
C CYS A 278 15.48 23.39 -19.93
N GLN A 279 14.33 22.82 -20.30
CA GLN A 279 13.22 22.63 -19.35
C GLN A 279 13.61 21.73 -18.18
N LEU A 280 14.18 20.54 -18.45
CA LEU A 280 14.59 19.60 -17.40
C LEU A 280 15.78 20.15 -16.61
N VAL A 281 16.75 20.76 -17.29
CA VAL A 281 17.94 21.36 -16.64
C VAL A 281 17.53 22.49 -15.69
N ALA A 282 16.70 23.43 -16.16
CA ALA A 282 16.19 24.53 -15.35
C ALA A 282 15.35 24.04 -14.17
N LEU A 283 14.54 23.00 -14.37
CA LEU A 283 13.78 22.37 -13.28
C LEU A 283 14.72 21.87 -12.17
N LEU A 284 15.72 21.08 -12.52
CA LEU A 284 16.61 20.45 -11.54
C LEU A 284 17.49 21.48 -10.83
N ARG A 285 17.90 22.55 -11.51
CA ARG A 285 18.60 23.70 -10.88
C ARG A 285 17.70 24.48 -9.92
N ARG A 286 16.41 24.62 -10.26
CA ARG A 286 15.45 25.36 -9.42
C ARG A 286 15.00 24.57 -8.20
N VAL A 287 14.76 23.27 -8.36
CA VAL A 287 14.22 22.39 -7.31
C VAL A 287 15.33 21.80 -6.43
N THR A 288 16.54 21.63 -6.98
CA THR A 288 17.70 21.01 -6.32
C THR A 288 17.33 19.74 -5.53
N PRO A 289 16.69 18.74 -6.17
CA PRO A 289 16.30 17.53 -5.47
C PRO A 289 17.52 16.66 -5.15
N ARG A 290 17.37 15.75 -4.18
CA ARG A 290 18.29 14.62 -4.00
C ARG A 290 17.88 13.52 -4.96
N LEU A 291 18.70 13.29 -5.99
CA LEU A 291 18.48 12.22 -6.96
C LEU A 291 18.99 10.88 -6.40
N THR A 292 18.13 9.86 -6.36
CA THR A 292 18.46 8.55 -5.75
C THR A 292 19.35 7.69 -6.66
N ALA A 293 18.98 7.55 -7.94
CA ALA A 293 19.66 6.70 -8.92
C ALA A 293 20.29 7.55 -10.04
N THR A 294 21.31 8.34 -9.70
CA THR A 294 21.91 9.32 -10.63
C THR A 294 22.51 8.69 -11.88
N ARG A 295 23.22 7.56 -11.73
CA ARG A 295 23.87 6.84 -12.84
C ARG A 295 22.88 6.28 -13.85
N ASP A 296 21.69 5.90 -13.38
CA ASP A 296 20.62 5.35 -14.21
C ASP A 296 19.67 6.45 -14.75
N THR A 297 19.92 7.70 -14.37
CA THR A 297 19.19 8.88 -14.85
C THR A 297 19.96 9.51 -16.00
N VAL A 298 19.75 8.99 -17.21
CA VAL A 298 20.45 9.41 -18.43
C VAL A 298 19.54 10.10 -19.43
N CYS A 299 20.14 10.94 -20.27
CA CYS A 299 19.47 11.63 -21.36
C CYS A 299 19.17 10.71 -22.53
N ALA A 300 17.95 10.77 -23.07
CA ALA A 300 17.59 10.10 -24.32
C ALA A 300 17.64 11.06 -25.53
N SER A 301 17.32 12.34 -25.30
CA SER A 301 17.42 13.41 -26.31
C SER A 301 17.99 14.69 -25.68
N PRO A 302 18.52 15.63 -26.49
CA PRO A 302 18.84 15.51 -27.92
C PRO A 302 20.02 14.55 -28.20
N PRO A 303 20.28 14.16 -29.47
CA PRO A 303 21.32 13.19 -29.81
C PRO A 303 22.73 13.50 -29.26
N ARG A 304 23.07 14.80 -29.11
CA ARG A 304 24.37 15.24 -28.55
C ARG A 304 24.56 14.90 -27.07
N LEU A 305 23.46 14.85 -26.31
CA LEU A 305 23.46 14.55 -24.88
C LEU A 305 23.08 13.10 -24.58
N ARG A 306 22.71 12.32 -25.60
CA ARG A 306 22.19 10.97 -25.43
C ARG A 306 23.20 10.09 -24.67
N GLY A 307 22.73 9.40 -23.64
CA GLY A 307 23.53 8.52 -22.78
C GLY A 307 24.32 9.24 -21.68
N GLN A 308 24.37 10.58 -21.68
CA GLN A 308 24.99 11.33 -20.58
C GLN A 308 24.09 11.33 -19.36
N GLU A 309 24.69 11.33 -18.17
CA GLU A 309 23.97 11.49 -16.91
C GLU A 309 23.32 12.88 -16.83
N VAL A 310 22.03 12.93 -16.48
CA VAL A 310 21.30 14.20 -16.33
C VAL A 310 21.98 15.11 -15.30
N ALA A 311 22.50 14.53 -14.21
CA ALA A 311 23.21 15.27 -13.18
C ALA A 311 24.48 15.96 -13.72
N ALA A 312 25.24 15.29 -14.60
CA ALA A 312 26.43 15.85 -15.23
C ALA A 312 26.07 17.00 -16.19
N VAL A 313 25.00 16.84 -17.00
CA VAL A 313 24.51 17.89 -17.90
C VAL A 313 24.09 19.14 -17.11
N VAL A 314 23.42 18.95 -15.97
CA VAL A 314 22.99 20.06 -15.10
C VAL A 314 24.19 20.85 -14.56
N GLN A 315 25.29 20.16 -14.22
CA GLN A 315 26.52 20.76 -13.68
C GLN A 315 27.39 21.43 -14.75
N ALA A 316 27.45 20.86 -15.96
CA ALA A 316 28.38 21.30 -17.00
C ALA A 316 28.11 22.70 -17.57
N GLY A 317 26.91 23.28 -17.36
CA GLY A 317 26.59 24.64 -17.82
C GLY A 317 26.45 24.79 -19.35
N ASP A 318 26.80 23.75 -20.12
CA ASP A 318 27.05 23.80 -21.56
C ASP A 318 25.78 23.83 -22.43
N THR A 319 24.60 23.96 -21.82
CA THR A 319 23.32 24.01 -22.54
C THR A 319 22.87 25.42 -22.93
N GLY A 320 23.57 26.48 -22.54
CA GLY A 320 23.13 27.87 -22.80
C GLY A 320 21.82 28.23 -22.09
N CYS A 321 21.50 27.47 -21.05
CA CYS A 321 20.46 27.68 -20.05
C CYS A 321 21.15 27.56 -18.68
#